data_AF-A0A937F9W7-F1
#
_entry.id   AF-A0A937F9W7-F1
#
_cell.length_a   1.000
_cell.length_b   1.000
_cell.length_c   1.000
_cell.angle_alpha   90.00
_cell.angle_beta   90.00
_cell.angle_gamma   90.00
#
_symmetry.space_group_name_H-M   'P 1'
#
loop_
_entity.id
_entity.type
_entity.pdbx_description
1 polymer ?
#
loop_
_entity_poly.entity_id
_entity_poly.type
_entity_poly.pdbx_seq_one_letter_code
_entity_poly.pdbx_strand_id
1 'polypeptide(L)'
;MKKIQIIVFILLSVIACKKGKFTENRDIEIENKEVPPEKRAEKDLYDEVMDVHDEAMPKMDRLMKLKGQLQEKYDIGKDQEKATENDLEKYHEAIKKLEKADEAMMEWMHKFEPQEDNTDHDKVMEYYQDQKESIIKVNEQMEEAMKNAEATLNQ
;
A
#
# COMPACT_ATOMS: atom_id res chain seq x y z
N MET A 1 -78.21 15.97 16.59
CA MET A 1 -77.67 17.17 17.26
C MET A 1 -76.40 16.80 18.02
N LYS A 2 -75.35 17.62 17.86
CA LYS A 2 -74.00 17.60 18.47
C LYS A 2 -73.02 16.57 17.90
N LYS A 3 -71.76 16.86 17.56
CA LYS A 3 -70.98 18.06 17.18
C LYS A 3 -69.75 17.51 16.40
N ILE A 4 -69.33 18.21 15.36
CA ILE A 4 -68.14 17.91 14.53
C ILE A 4 -66.86 18.06 15.36
N GLN A 5 -65.86 17.20 15.13
CA GLN A 5 -64.45 17.61 15.16
C GLN A 5 -63.63 16.86 14.10
N ILE A 6 -63.10 17.64 13.17
CA ILE A 6 -62.14 17.29 12.13
C ILE A 6 -60.76 17.20 12.78
N ILE A 7 -60.04 16.09 12.61
CA ILE A 7 -58.57 16.10 12.56
C ILE A 7 -58.15 15.14 11.44
N VAL A 8 -57.78 15.75 10.31
CA VAL A 8 -57.01 15.13 9.23
C VAL A 8 -55.56 15.04 9.71
N PHE A 9 -55.01 13.84 9.85
CA PHE A 9 -53.56 13.62 9.87
C PHE A 9 -53.22 12.60 8.81
N ILE A 10 -52.94 13.13 7.61
CA ILE A 10 -52.27 12.46 6.52
C ILE A 10 -50.82 12.29 6.97
N LEU A 11 -50.42 11.06 7.32
CA LEU A 11 -49.03 10.67 7.45
C LEU A 11 -48.66 9.85 6.21
N LEU A 12 -48.11 10.57 5.22
CA LEU A 12 -47.34 10.00 4.11
C LEU A 12 -46.13 9.26 4.69
N SER A 13 -46.21 7.93 4.83
CA SER A 13 -45.02 7.09 4.94
C SER A 13 -44.54 6.77 3.52
N VAL A 14 -43.60 7.57 3.05
CA VAL A 14 -42.86 7.37 1.79
C VAL A 14 -42.12 6.04 1.82
N ILE A 15 -42.37 5.24 0.79
CA ILE A 15 -41.57 4.06 0.43
C ILE A 15 -40.20 4.57 -0.04
N ALA A 16 -39.14 4.14 0.64
CA ALA A 16 -37.77 4.32 0.19
C ALA A 16 -37.11 2.94 0.01
N CYS A 17 -37.18 2.40 -1.21
CA CYS A 17 -36.19 1.44 -1.69
C CYS A 17 -34.97 2.22 -2.20
N LYS A 18 -33.80 2.11 -1.54
CA LYS A 18 -32.53 2.18 -2.27
C LYS A 18 -31.31 1.70 -1.47
N LYS A 19 -30.48 0.96 -2.21
CA LYS A 19 -29.06 0.62 -2.02
C LYS A 19 -28.79 -0.59 -1.13
N GLY A 20 -28.73 -1.74 -1.80
CA GLY A 20 -27.99 -2.89 -1.31
C GLY A 20 -26.55 -2.49 -0.95
N LYS A 21 -26.12 -2.96 0.20
CA LYS A 21 -24.72 -2.94 0.61
C LYS A 21 -24.09 -4.25 0.17
N PHE A 22 -23.09 -4.09 -0.66
CA PHE A 22 -22.15 -5.10 -1.10
C PHE A 22 -21.15 -5.36 0.03
N THR A 23 -21.05 -6.64 0.39
CA THR A 23 -19.94 -7.40 1.02
C THR A 23 -19.37 -6.91 2.36
N GLU A 24 -19.93 -7.47 3.43
CA GLU A 24 -19.24 -8.36 4.38
C GLU A 24 -17.75 -8.06 4.65
N ASN A 25 -17.51 -7.18 5.62
CA ASN A 25 -16.41 -7.42 6.55
C ASN A 25 -16.79 -8.68 7.33
N ARG A 26 -15.98 -9.74 7.26
CA ARG A 26 -16.08 -10.81 8.27
C ARG A 26 -15.54 -10.25 9.57
N ASP A 27 -16.40 -9.56 10.30
CA ASP A 27 -16.27 -9.46 11.74
C ASP A 27 -16.33 -10.92 12.24
N ILE A 28 -15.17 -11.46 12.64
CA ILE A 28 -15.13 -12.73 13.34
C ILE A 28 -15.86 -12.49 14.66
N GLU A 29 -17.11 -12.95 14.76
CA GLU A 29 -17.76 -13.16 16.05
C GLU A 29 -16.95 -14.22 16.80
N ILE A 30 -16.04 -13.77 17.66
CA ILE A 30 -15.23 -14.65 18.50
C ILE A 30 -16.14 -15.17 19.62
N GLU A 31 -16.77 -16.31 19.36
CA GLU A 31 -17.16 -17.25 20.40
C GLU A 31 -15.91 -17.59 21.22
N ASN A 32 -16.01 -17.48 22.55
CA ASN A 32 -14.92 -17.65 23.52
C ASN A 32 -14.13 -18.98 23.38
N LYS A 33 -13.23 -19.07 22.41
CA LYS A 33 -12.06 -19.96 22.42
C LYS A 33 -10.84 -19.05 22.43
N GLU A 34 -10.04 -19.14 23.47
CA GLU A 34 -8.75 -18.46 23.52
C GLU A 34 -7.94 -18.84 22.27
N VAL A 35 -7.59 -17.85 21.44
CA VAL A 35 -6.66 -18.05 20.33
C VAL A 35 -5.37 -18.65 20.89
N PRO A 36 -4.88 -19.79 20.35
CA PRO A 36 -3.65 -20.43 20.82
C PRO A 36 -2.46 -19.46 20.81
N PRO A 37 -1.51 -19.57 21.76
CA PRO A 37 -0.33 -18.70 21.79
C PRO A 37 0.46 -18.67 20.48
N GLU A 38 0.60 -19.82 19.82
CA GLU A 38 1.26 -19.96 18.51
C GLU A 38 0.58 -19.09 17.44
N LYS A 39 -0.75 -19.13 17.36
CA LYS A 39 -1.52 -18.32 16.40
C LYS A 39 -1.46 -16.82 16.69
N ARG A 40 -1.26 -16.43 17.96
CA ARG A 40 -0.99 -15.02 18.30
C ARG A 40 0.39 -14.60 17.82
N ALA A 41 1.41 -15.40 18.07
CA ALA A 41 2.78 -15.11 17.62
C ALA A 41 2.89 -15.03 16.09
N GLU A 42 2.23 -15.92 15.35
CA GLU A 42 2.15 -15.87 13.89
C GLU A 42 1.49 -14.57 13.41
N LYS A 43 0.40 -14.16 14.06
CA LYS A 43 -0.29 -12.92 13.74
C LYS A 43 0.58 -11.70 14.04
N ASP A 44 1.22 -11.67 15.20
CA ASP A 44 2.08 -10.54 15.60
C ASP A 44 3.21 -10.35 14.60
N LEU A 45 3.87 -11.44 14.16
CA LEU A 45 4.92 -11.36 13.15
C LEU A 45 4.40 -10.98 11.77
N TYR A 46 3.22 -11.48 11.36
CA TYR A 46 2.55 -11.04 10.14
C TYR A 46 2.25 -9.53 10.17
N ASP A 47 1.73 -9.02 11.27
CA ASP A 47 1.43 -7.60 11.43
C ASP A 47 2.73 -6.76 11.31
N GLU A 48 3.84 -7.22 11.91
CA GLU A 48 5.14 -6.56 11.76
C GLU A 48 5.65 -6.53 10.31
N VAL A 49 5.38 -7.57 9.50
CA VAL A 49 5.68 -7.55 8.05
C VAL A 49 4.82 -6.49 7.35
N MET A 50 3.52 -6.45 7.66
CA MET A 50 2.58 -5.53 7.03
C MET A 50 2.82 -4.08 7.43
N ASP A 51 3.26 -3.82 8.65
CA ASP A 51 3.62 -2.47 9.11
C ASP A 51 4.71 -1.86 8.23
N VAL A 52 5.73 -2.64 7.86
CA VAL A 52 6.81 -2.18 6.97
C VAL A 52 6.30 -1.96 5.54
N HIS A 53 5.45 -2.87 5.04
CA HIS A 53 4.79 -2.70 3.74
C HIS A 53 3.98 -1.40 3.70
N ASP A 54 3.12 -1.17 4.70
CA ASP A 54 2.23 -0.02 4.76
C ASP A 54 3.02 1.29 4.92
N GLU A 55 4.16 1.27 5.61
CA GLU A 55 5.08 2.41 5.68
C GLU A 55 5.74 2.71 4.31
N ALA A 56 6.01 1.68 3.52
CA ALA A 56 6.64 1.81 2.22
C ALA A 56 5.65 2.24 1.12
N MET A 57 4.36 1.92 1.25
CA MET A 57 3.36 2.23 0.23
C MET A 57 3.28 3.72 -0.16
N PRO A 58 3.24 4.70 0.76
CA PRO A 58 3.28 6.12 0.41
C PRO A 58 4.56 6.54 -0.34
N LYS A 59 5.66 5.79 -0.18
CA LYS A 59 6.94 6.08 -0.86
C LYS A 59 6.87 5.73 -2.35
N MET A 60 6.01 4.80 -2.78
CA MET A 60 5.78 4.49 -4.21
C MET A 60 5.30 5.72 -4.99
N ASP A 61 4.33 6.46 -4.44
CA ASP A 61 3.84 7.69 -5.05
C ASP A 61 4.95 8.76 -5.18
N ARG A 62 5.82 8.85 -4.17
CA ARG A 62 6.95 9.79 -4.18
C ARG A 62 8.00 9.38 -5.21
N LEU A 63 8.34 8.10 -5.29
CA LEU A 63 9.25 7.52 -6.28
C LEU A 63 8.78 7.86 -7.70
N MET A 64 7.50 7.66 -8.00
CA MET A 64 6.94 7.96 -9.32
C MET A 64 6.97 9.45 -9.66
N LYS A 65 6.74 10.33 -8.67
CA LYS A 65 6.90 11.79 -8.87
C LYS A 65 8.34 12.18 -9.17
N LEU A 66 9.31 11.67 -8.41
CA LEU A 66 10.73 11.92 -8.64
C LEU A 66 11.17 11.41 -10.01
N LYS A 67 10.67 10.24 -10.43
CA LYS A 67 10.93 9.70 -11.76
C LYS A 67 10.44 10.64 -12.86
N GLY A 68 9.21 11.14 -12.73
CA GLY A 68 8.65 12.11 -13.67
C GLY A 68 9.46 13.39 -13.77
N GLN A 69 9.92 13.94 -12.64
CA GLN A 69 10.78 15.12 -12.60
C GLN A 69 12.13 14.90 -13.27
N LEU A 70 12.77 13.75 -13.03
CA LEU A 70 14.02 13.38 -13.69
C LEU A 70 13.85 13.19 -15.20
N GLN A 71 12.74 12.56 -15.61
CA GLN A 71 12.43 12.38 -17.02
C GLN A 71 12.26 13.73 -17.73
N GLU A 72 11.54 14.67 -17.11
CA GLU A 72 11.39 16.03 -17.64
C GLU A 72 12.75 16.73 -17.78
N LYS A 73 13.63 16.63 -16.77
CA LYS A 73 14.99 17.20 -16.82
C LYS A 73 15.82 16.58 -17.94
N TYR A 74 15.75 15.27 -18.10
CA TYR A 74 16.43 14.53 -19.16
C TYR A 74 15.95 14.98 -20.54
N ASP A 75 14.63 15.03 -20.76
CA ASP A 75 14.04 15.40 -22.05
C ASP A 75 14.36 16.85 -22.42
N ILE A 76 14.19 17.80 -21.48
CA ILE A 76 14.55 19.22 -21.69
C ILE A 76 16.04 19.37 -21.95
N GLY A 77 16.88 18.70 -21.17
CA GLY A 77 18.34 18.78 -21.29
C GLY A 77 18.83 18.30 -22.65
N LYS A 78 18.22 17.22 -23.15
CA LYS A 78 18.49 16.64 -24.46
C LYS A 78 17.98 17.51 -25.61
N ASP A 79 16.74 17.97 -25.55
CA ASP A 79 16.10 18.73 -26.64
C ASP A 79 16.66 20.13 -26.80
N GLN A 80 17.12 20.75 -25.71
CA GLN A 80 17.64 22.12 -25.71
C GLN A 80 19.17 22.18 -25.76
N GLU A 81 19.86 21.04 -25.85
CA GLU A 81 21.33 20.91 -25.75
C GLU A 81 21.91 21.65 -24.53
N LYS A 82 21.13 21.73 -23.45
CA LYS A 82 21.50 22.47 -22.22
C LYS A 82 22.23 21.61 -21.21
N ALA A 83 22.04 20.29 -21.28
CA ALA A 83 22.66 19.32 -20.39
C ALA A 83 23.90 18.71 -21.05
N THR A 84 24.95 18.46 -20.26
CA THR A 84 26.08 17.67 -20.75
C THR A 84 25.68 16.19 -20.88
N GLU A 85 26.42 15.40 -21.66
CA GLU A 85 26.22 13.95 -21.74
C GLU A 85 26.28 13.28 -20.35
N ASN A 86 27.18 13.76 -19.49
CA ASN A 86 27.31 13.32 -18.11
C ASN A 86 26.08 13.66 -17.25
N ASP A 87 25.42 14.79 -17.48
CA ASP A 87 24.19 15.14 -16.76
C ASP A 87 23.01 14.25 -17.20
N LEU A 88 22.91 13.99 -18.51
CA LEU A 88 21.91 13.08 -19.07
C LEU A 88 22.10 11.65 -18.54
N GLU A 89 23.35 11.18 -18.44
CA GLU A 89 23.67 9.88 -17.85
C GLU A 89 23.22 9.80 -16.38
N LYS A 90 23.53 10.82 -15.57
CA LYS A 90 23.08 10.88 -14.16
C LYS A 90 21.55 10.83 -14.02
N TYR A 91 20.82 11.58 -14.85
CA TYR A 91 19.35 11.54 -14.82
C TYR A 91 18.83 10.14 -15.16
N HIS A 92 19.36 9.53 -16.21
CA HIS A 92 18.97 8.20 -16.65
C HIS A 92 19.31 7.11 -15.62
N GLU A 93 20.47 7.19 -14.96
CA GLU A 93 20.82 6.27 -13.88
C GLU A 93 19.89 6.41 -12.66
N ALA A 94 19.57 7.64 -12.26
CA ALA A 94 18.64 7.89 -11.18
C ALA A 94 17.23 7.35 -11.49
N ILE A 95 16.74 7.54 -12.73
CA ILE A 95 15.47 6.96 -13.22
C ILE A 95 15.50 5.44 -13.08
N LYS A 96 16.56 4.78 -13.56
CA LYS A 96 16.68 3.31 -13.46
C LYS A 96 16.69 2.80 -12.02
N LYS A 97 17.29 3.52 -11.09
CA LYS A 97 17.27 3.14 -9.67
C LYS A 97 15.86 3.22 -9.07
N LEU A 98 15.12 4.28 -9.40
CA LEU A 98 13.72 4.40 -9.01
C LEU A 98 12.89 3.25 -9.60
N GLU A 99 13.03 2.95 -10.88
CA GLU A 99 12.28 1.84 -11.53
C GLU A 99 12.57 0.49 -10.88
N LYS A 100 13.84 0.19 -10.60
CA LYS A 100 14.20 -1.05 -9.90
C LYS A 100 13.63 -1.15 -8.49
N ALA A 101 13.50 -0.03 -7.78
CA ALA A 101 12.93 -0.01 -6.45
C ALA A 101 11.40 -0.19 -6.48
N ASP A 102 10.73 0.42 -7.47
CA ASP A 102 9.30 0.20 -7.77
C ASP A 102 9.03 -1.27 -8.09
N GLU A 103 9.81 -1.85 -9.02
CA GLU A 103 9.71 -3.25 -9.41
C GLU A 103 9.93 -4.20 -8.22
N ALA A 104 10.88 -3.91 -7.33
CA ALA A 104 11.15 -4.74 -6.16
C ALA A 104 9.95 -4.82 -5.21
N MET A 105 9.27 -3.70 -4.97
CA MET A 105 8.04 -3.68 -4.16
C MET A 105 6.91 -4.44 -4.85
N MET A 106 6.71 -4.23 -6.16
CA MET A 106 5.68 -4.93 -6.92
C MET A 106 5.92 -6.45 -6.97
N GLU A 107 7.18 -6.87 -7.12
CA GLU A 107 7.57 -8.27 -7.09
C GLU A 107 7.37 -8.90 -5.71
N TRP A 108 7.69 -8.16 -4.63
CA TRP A 108 7.41 -8.62 -3.26
C TRP A 108 5.91 -8.82 -3.05
N MET A 109 5.07 -7.82 -3.38
CA MET A 109 3.61 -7.93 -3.24
C MET A 109 3.01 -9.06 -4.08
N HIS A 110 3.60 -9.37 -5.23
CA HIS A 110 3.14 -10.47 -6.07
C HIS A 110 3.48 -11.85 -5.50
N LYS A 111 4.58 -11.97 -4.76
CA LYS A 111 5.08 -13.24 -4.21
C LYS A 111 4.66 -13.49 -2.77
N PHE A 112 4.29 -12.44 -2.03
CA PHE A 112 3.87 -12.57 -0.65
C PHE A 112 2.53 -13.30 -0.57
N GLU A 113 2.45 -14.34 0.25
CA GLU A 113 1.26 -15.14 0.48
C GLU A 113 1.02 -15.29 1.99
N PRO A 114 -0.14 -14.83 2.51
CA PRO A 114 -0.55 -15.16 3.87
C PRO A 114 -0.64 -16.67 4.05
N GLN A 115 -0.06 -17.18 5.13
CA GLN A 115 -0.03 -18.60 5.44
C GLN A 115 -1.40 -19.09 5.96
N GLU A 116 -1.81 -20.30 5.59
CA GLU A 116 -3.08 -20.89 6.02
C GLU A 116 -3.04 -21.36 7.48
N ASP A 117 -4.20 -21.38 8.15
CA ASP A 117 -4.33 -21.80 9.56
C ASP A 117 -3.85 -23.24 9.85
N ASN A 118 -3.82 -24.10 8.83
CA ASN A 118 -3.39 -25.51 8.93
C ASN A 118 -1.88 -25.72 8.74
N THR A 119 -1.12 -24.65 8.49
CA THR A 119 0.33 -24.70 8.30
C THR A 119 1.04 -24.94 9.63
N ASP A 120 2.15 -25.66 9.58
CA ASP A 120 3.02 -25.91 10.73
C ASP A 120 3.60 -24.60 11.29
N HIS A 121 3.47 -24.39 12.61
CA HIS A 121 3.82 -23.13 13.28
C HIS A 121 5.25 -22.66 12.96
N ASP A 122 6.24 -23.55 13.09
CA ASP A 122 7.65 -23.20 12.89
C ASP A 122 7.91 -22.73 11.45
N LYS A 123 7.25 -23.35 10.47
CA LYS A 123 7.33 -22.92 9.05
C LYS A 123 6.68 -21.57 8.79
N VAL A 124 5.55 -21.28 9.46
CA VAL A 124 4.91 -19.97 9.36
C VAL A 124 5.82 -18.88 9.91
N MET A 125 6.42 -19.13 11.08
CA MET A 125 7.35 -18.20 11.72
C MET A 125 8.60 -17.96 10.85
N GLU A 126 9.21 -19.02 10.30
CA GLU A 126 10.35 -18.91 9.38
C GLU A 126 9.98 -18.09 8.14
N TYR A 127 8.86 -18.40 7.49
CA TYR A 127 8.41 -17.68 6.31
C TYR A 127 8.19 -16.19 6.58
N TYR A 128 7.46 -15.82 7.65
CA TYR A 128 7.21 -14.40 7.92
C TYR A 128 8.47 -13.66 8.38
N GLN A 129 9.41 -14.33 9.06
CA GLN A 129 10.70 -13.74 9.36
C GLN A 129 11.47 -13.41 8.07
N ASP A 130 11.51 -14.33 7.11
CA ASP A 130 12.12 -14.09 5.81
C ASP A 130 11.41 -12.97 5.03
N GLN A 131 10.07 -12.94 5.05
CA GLN A 131 9.31 -11.87 4.42
C GLN A 131 9.55 -10.52 5.07
N LYS A 132 9.70 -10.47 6.40
CA LYS A 132 10.03 -9.25 7.14
C LYS A 132 11.38 -8.68 6.70
N GLU A 133 12.41 -9.53 6.63
CA GLU A 133 13.73 -9.10 6.15
C GLU A 133 13.70 -8.66 4.70
N SER A 134 12.90 -9.33 3.86
CA SER A 134 12.72 -8.99 2.45
C SER A 134 12.09 -7.60 2.29
N ILE A 135 10.96 -7.33 2.96
CA ILE A 135 10.25 -6.05 2.84
C ILE A 135 11.04 -4.89 3.44
N ILE A 136 11.83 -5.12 4.50
CA ILE A 136 12.77 -4.11 5.03
C ILE A 136 13.79 -3.71 3.97
N LYS A 137 14.40 -4.68 3.28
CA LYS A 137 15.38 -4.40 2.21
C LYS A 137 14.76 -3.66 1.04
N VAL A 138 13.53 -4.01 0.66
CA VAL A 138 12.78 -3.29 -0.37
C VAL A 138 12.56 -1.83 0.04
N ASN A 139 12.11 -1.60 1.28
CA ASN A 139 11.90 -0.24 1.79
C ASN A 139 13.20 0.58 1.81
N GLU A 140 14.31 -0.01 2.28
CA GLU A 140 15.63 0.63 2.25
C GLU A 140 16.08 0.99 0.82
N GLN A 141 15.87 0.08 -0.14
CA GLN A 141 16.19 0.31 -1.55
C GLN A 141 15.37 1.49 -2.12
N MET A 142 14.09 1.58 -1.77
CA MET A 142 13.24 2.72 -2.16
C MET A 142 13.77 4.03 -1.58
N GLU A 143 14.14 4.07 -0.31
CA GLU A 143 14.69 5.25 0.35
C GLU A 143 16.01 5.70 -0.28
N GLU A 144 16.91 4.76 -0.58
CA GLU A 144 18.17 5.06 -1.25
C GLU A 144 17.94 5.61 -2.67
N ALA A 145 17.05 4.99 -3.44
CA ALA A 145 16.71 5.44 -4.79
C ALA A 145 16.12 6.86 -4.78
N MET A 146 15.20 7.14 -3.85
CA MET A 146 14.64 8.49 -3.68
C MET A 146 15.71 9.51 -3.29
N LYS A 147 16.57 9.17 -2.33
CA LYS A 147 17.68 10.05 -1.91
C LYS A 147 18.62 10.35 -3.08
N ASN A 148 18.95 9.36 -3.90
CA ASN A 148 19.78 9.55 -5.08
C ASN A 148 19.08 10.45 -6.13
N ALA A 149 17.78 10.25 -6.36
CA ALA A 149 17.00 11.07 -7.28
C ALA A 149 16.92 12.53 -6.83
N GLU A 150 16.66 12.78 -5.55
CA GLU A 150 16.63 14.14 -4.98
C GLU A 150 17.98 14.82 -5.04
N ALA A 151 19.05 14.09 -4.72
CA ALA A 151 20.41 14.61 -4.88
C ALA A 151 20.75 14.91 -6.35
N THR A 152 20.11 14.24 -7.30
CA THR A 152 20.30 14.45 -8.75
C THR A 152 19.50 15.63 -9.28
N LEU A 153 18.29 15.86 -8.74
CA LEU A 153 17.43 16.99 -9.11
C LEU A 153 17.93 18.35 -8.57
N ASN A 154 18.69 18.33 -7.48
CA ASN A 154 19.18 19.54 -6.80
C ASN A 154 20.62 19.93 -7.18
N GLN A 155 21.22 19.29 -8.19
CA GLN A 155 22.53 19.65 -8.74
C GLN A 155 22.41 20.85 -9.67
#